data_AF-A0A1F8JTF4-F1
#
_entry.id   AF-A0A1F8JTF4-F1
#
_cell.length_a   1.000
_cell.length_b   1.000
_cell.length_c   1.000
_cell.angle_alpha   90.00
_cell.angle_beta   90.00
_cell.angle_gamma   90.00
#
_symmetry.space_group_name_H-M   'P 1'
#
loop_
_entity.id
_entity.type
_entity.pdbx_description
1 polymer ?
#
loop_
_entity_poly.entity_id
_entity_poly.type
_entity_poly.pdbx_seq_one_letter_code
_entity_poly.pdbx_strand_id
1 'polypeptide(L)' 'MSLNETMGKLEALLASVAKDLGKVGRGNKAAAQRVRVGTIKLEKIAKQFRKESVAAERGGKLKKKKKKKR' A
#
# COMPACT_ATOMS: atom_id res chain seq x y z
N MET A 1 -2.95 -9.57 -8.61
CA MET A 1 -3.72 -9.74 -7.36
C MET A 1 -5.05 -9.07 -7.59
N SER A 2 -6.03 -9.22 -6.69
CA SER A 2 -7.16 -8.30 -6.72
C SER A 2 -6.72 -6.94 -6.19
N LEU A 3 -7.35 -5.85 -6.65
CA LEU A 3 -7.05 -4.50 -6.16
C LEU A 3 -7.17 -4.41 -4.63
N ASN A 4 -8.18 -5.07 -4.05
CA ASN A 4 -8.40 -5.10 -2.59
C ASN A 4 -7.25 -5.80 -1.84
N GLU A 5 -6.73 -6.91 -2.36
CA GLU A 5 -5.55 -7.57 -1.78
C GLU A 5 -4.32 -6.66 -1.82
N THR A 6 -4.11 -5.96 -2.94
CA THR A 6 -3.00 -5.03 -3.10
C THR A 6 -3.13 -3.85 -2.15
N MET A 7 -4.34 -3.33 -1.95
CA MET A 7 -4.63 -2.29 -0.94
C MET A 7 -4.26 -2.76 0.47
N GLY A 8 -4.73 -3.93 0.89
CA GLY A 8 -4.40 -4.47 2.22
C GLY A 8 -2.90 -4.69 2.42
N LYS A 9 -2.19 -5.18 1.40
CA LYS A 9 -0.72 -5.31 1.44
C LYS A 9 -0.01 -3.97 1.52
N LEU A 10 -0.50 -2.95 0.81
CA LEU A 10 0.05 -1.61 0.82
C LEU A 10 -0.13 -0.96 2.20
N GLU A 11 -1.33 -1.03 2.78
CA GLU A 11 -1.62 -0.52 4.13
C GLU A 11 -0.75 -1.19 5.20
N ALA A 12 -0.68 -2.52 5.21
CA ALA A 12 0.15 -3.25 6.17
C ALA A 12 1.63 -2.90 6.06
N LEU A 13 2.13 -2.75 4.82
CA LEU A 13 3.52 -2.37 4.59
C LEU A 13 3.80 -0.94 5.07
N LEU A 14 2.93 0.02 4.75
CA LEU A 14 3.07 1.41 5.18
C LEU A 14 3.07 1.52 6.71
N ALA A 15 2.16 0.81 7.39
CA ALA A 15 2.12 0.76 8.85
C ALA A 15 3.41 0.20 9.46
N SER A 16 3.96 -0.87 8.86
CA SER A 16 5.22 -1.47 9.30
C SER A 16 6.42 -0.52 9.11
N VAL A 17 6.51 0.12 7.94
CA VAL A 17 7.57 1.10 7.64
C VAL A 17 7.49 2.31 8.56
N ALA A 18 6.29 2.86 8.78
CA ALA A 18 6.08 3.97 9.71
C ALA A 18 6.50 3.61 11.15
N LYS A 19 6.16 2.41 11.62
CA LYS A 19 6.57 1.92 12.94
C LYS A 19 8.09 1.79 13.07
N ASP A 20 8.76 1.27 12.05
CA ASP A 20 10.22 1.15 12.08
C ASP A 20 10.93 2.49 11.93
N LEU A 21 10.40 3.45 11.17
CA LEU A 21 10.93 4.83 11.11
C LEU A 21 10.99 5.48 12.50
N GLY A 22 9.97 5.30 13.34
CA GLY A 22 10.00 5.77 14.73
C GLY A 22 11.14 5.17 15.57
N LYS A 23 11.57 3.94 15.26
CA LYS A 23 12.72 3.30 15.92
C LYS A 23 14.05 3.76 15.33
N VAL A 24 14.10 4.11 14.04
CA VAL A 24 15.29 4.68 13.39
C VAL A 24 15.66 6.00 14.05
N GLY A 25 14.67 6.87 14.32
CA GLY A 25 14.90 8.13 15.05
C GLY A 25 15.51 7.95 16.44
N ARG A 26 15.41 6.74 17.03
CA ARG A 26 16.03 6.37 18.32
C ARG A 26 17.38 5.65 18.16
N GLY A 27 17.96 5.64 16.96
CA GLY A 27 19.27 5.01 16.68
C GLY A 27 19.23 3.51 16.39
N ASN A 28 18.06 2.90 16.18
CA ASN A 28 17.97 1.47 15.91
C ASN A 28 18.41 1.10 14.47
N LYS A 29 19.64 0.58 14.32
CA LYS A 29 20.24 0.20 13.03
C LYS A 29 19.49 -0.94 12.31
N ALA A 30 18.95 -1.92 13.04
CA ALA A 30 18.18 -3.01 12.45
C ALA A 30 16.85 -2.51 11.87
N ALA A 31 16.18 -1.57 12.56
CA ALA A 31 15.00 -0.90 12.03
C ALA A 31 15.33 -0.11 10.77
N ALA A 32 16.49 0.56 10.71
CA ALA A 32 16.91 1.28 9.50
C ALA A 32 17.06 0.34 8.29
N GLN A 33 17.62 -0.86 8.51
CA GLN A 33 17.70 -1.87 7.47
C GLN A 33 16.32 -2.36 7.02
N ARG A 34 15.40 -2.59 7.97
CA ARG A 34 14.02 -2.98 7.64
C ARG A 34 13.29 -1.89 6.87
N VAL A 35 13.48 -0.62 7.19
CA VAL A 35 12.95 0.51 6.42
C VAL A 35 13.47 0.47 4.98
N ARG A 36 14.78 0.29 4.76
CA ARG A 36 15.34 0.17 3.40
C ARG A 36 14.72 -0.98 2.59
N VAL A 37 14.58 -2.16 3.19
CA VAL A 37 13.90 -3.28 2.51
C VAL A 37 12.42 -2.96 2.28
N GLY A 38 11.79 -2.29 3.23
CA GLY A 38 10.40 -1.83 3.16
C GLY A 38 10.15 -0.88 2.00
N THR A 39 11.06 0.08 1.74
CA THR A 39 10.91 1.01 0.61
C THR A 39 11.04 0.32 -0.75
N ILE A 40 11.93 -0.67 -0.88
CA ILE A 40 12.05 -1.50 -2.09
C ILE A 40 10.75 -2.31 -2.31
N LYS A 41 10.18 -2.88 -1.25
CA LYS A 41 8.90 -3.59 -1.33
C LYS A 41 7.74 -2.65 -1.68
N LEU A 42 7.77 -1.44 -1.12
CA LEU A 42 6.75 -0.41 -1.36
C LEU A 42 6.70 -0.04 -2.83
N GLU A 43 7.85 0.17 -3.47
CA GLU A 43 7.91 0.47 -4.90
C GLU A 43 7.19 -0.59 -5.75
N LYS A 44 7.43 -1.88 -5.46
CA LYS A 44 6.81 -2.99 -6.20
C LYS A 44 5.29 -3.01 -6.02
N ILE A 45 4.81 -2.88 -4.78
CA ILE A 45 3.37 -2.88 -4.48
C ILE A 45 2.69 -1.63 -5.03
N ALA A 46 3.33 -0.46 -4.95
CA ALA A 46 2.80 0.78 -5.49
C ALA A 46 2.64 0.74 -7.01
N LYS A 47 3.62 0.17 -7.73
CA LYS A 47 3.51 -0.07 -9.19
C LYS A 47 2.32 -1.00 -9.51
N GLN A 48 2.15 -2.08 -8.74
CA GLN A 48 1.03 -3.01 -8.92
C GLN A 48 -0.32 -2.32 -8.65
N PHE A 49 -0.43 -1.59 -7.55
CA PHE A 49 -1.62 -0.82 -7.18
C PHE A 49 -2.00 0.17 -8.29
N ARG A 50 -1.02 0.92 -8.83
CA ARG A 50 -1.29 1.86 -9.93
C ARG A 50 -1.89 1.17 -11.15
N LYS A 51 -1.33 0.02 -11.55
CA LYS A 51 -1.84 -0.77 -12.69
C LYS A 51 -3.27 -1.25 -12.44
N GLU A 52 -3.52 -1.83 -11.27
CA GLU A 52 -4.82 -2.40 -10.89
C GLU A 52 -5.89 -1.32 -10.70
N SER A 53 -5.52 -0.19 -10.10
CA SER A 53 -6.40 0.97 -9.89
C SER A 53 -6.86 1.57 -11.23
N VAL A 54 -5.92 1.82 -12.15
CA VAL A 54 -6.25 2.32 -13.50
C VAL A 54 -7.13 1.33 -14.26
N ALA A 55 -6.85 0.03 -14.16
CA ALA A 55 -7.67 -1.00 -14.78
C ALA A 55 -9.09 -1.04 -14.18
N ALA A 56 -9.23 -0.88 -12.87
CA ALA A 56 -10.51 -0.85 -12.17
C ALA A 56 -11.34 0.41 -12.49
N GLU A 57 -10.69 1.56 -12.66
CA GLU A 57 -11.32 2.80 -13.14
C GLU A 57 -11.84 2.63 -14.57
N ARG A 58 -10.99 2.16 -15.48
CA ARG A 58 -11.35 1.92 -16.89
C ARG A 58 -12.45 0.87 -17.05
N GLY A 59 -12.46 -0.16 -16.20
CA GLY A 59 -13.48 -1.20 -16.17
C GLY A 59 -14.76 -0.81 -15.42
N GLY A 60 -14.88 0.42 -14.91
CA GLY A 60 -16.06 0.90 -14.16
C GLY A 60 -16.26 0.26 -12.78
N LYS A 61 -15.32 -0.57 -12.31
CA LYS A 61 -15.42 -1.34 -11.06
C LYS A 61 -15.13 -0.52 -9.80
N LEU A 62 -14.53 0.66 -9.94
CA LEU A 62 -14.32 1.62 -8.85
C LEU A 62 -15.50 2.57 -8.63
N LYS A 63 -16.52 2.59 -9.51
CA LYS A 63 -17.71 3.40 -9.29
C LYS A 63 -18.53 2.82 -8.13
N LYS A 64 -18.49 3.51 -6.99
CA LYS A 64 -19.38 3.31 -5.84
C LYS A 64 -20.80 3.11 -6.37
N LYS A 65 -21.45 1.97 -6.09
CA LYS A 65 -22.88 1.77 -6.39
C LYS A 65 -23.63 2.99 -5.84
N LYS A 66 -24.25 3.79 -6.73
CA LYS A 66 -25.19 4.85 -6.33
C LYS A 66 -26.18 4.18 -5.36
N LYS A 67 -26.22 4.63 -4.09
CA LYS A 67 -27.26 4.22 -3.15
C LYS A 67 -28.59 4.47 -3.85
N LYS A 68 -29.34 3.40 -4.16
CA LYS A 68 -30.71 3.49 -4.67
C LYS A 68 -31.50 4.23 -3.59
N LYS A 69 -31.81 5.50 -3.81
CA LYS A 69 -32.79 6.23 -3.00
C LYS A 69 -34.09 5.41 -3.13
N ARG A 70 -34.49 4.78 -2.02
CA ARG A 70 -35.85 4.29 -1.83
C ARG A 70 -36.70 5.48 -1.41
#